data_AF-A0A7V1H9G9-F1
#
_entry.id   AF-A0A7V1H9G9-F1
#
_cell.length_a   1.000
_cell.length_b   1.000
_cell.length_c   1.000
_cell.angle_alpha   90.00
_cell.angle_beta   90.00
_cell.angle_gamma   90.00
#
_symmetry.space_group_name_H-M   'P 1'
#
loop_
_entity.id
_entity.type
_entity.pdbx_description
1 polymer ?
#
loop_
_entity_poly.entity_id
_entity_poly.type
_entity_poly.pdbx_seq_one_letter_code
_entity_poly.pdbx_strand_id
1 'polypeptide(L)' 'MEERPAKDNMITVYYCPENLEELLGFIAAEANHKEDKNLGAALDSLHDKLADILDAYEEPE' A
#
# COMPACT_ATOMS: atom_id res chain seq x y z
N MET A 1 -28.77 7.40 0.84
CA MET A 1 -27.37 6.96 0.72
C MET A 1 -27.35 5.53 1.21
N GLU A 2 -27.17 4.56 0.32
CA GLU A 2 -27.05 3.15 0.72
C GLU A 2 -25.64 2.92 1.25
N GLU A 3 -25.51 2.76 2.56
CA GLU A 3 -24.31 2.20 3.18
C GLU A 3 -24.23 0.73 2.77
N ARG A 4 -23.25 0.40 1.92
CA ARG A 4 -22.93 -1.00 1.62
C ARG A 4 -22.27 -1.58 2.87
N PRO A 5 -22.70 -2.76 3.36
CA PRO A 5 -22.05 -3.37 4.52
C PRO A 5 -20.59 -3.67 4.14
N ALA A 6 -19.65 -3.11 4.91
CA ALA A 6 -18.26 -3.52 4.84
C ALA A 6 -18.21 -5.03 5.06
N LYS A 7 -17.52 -5.77 4.18
CA LYS A 7 -17.29 -7.21 4.38
C LYS A 7 -16.62 -7.38 5.75
N ASP A 8 -17.27 -8.13 6.65
CA ASP A 8 -16.85 -8.39 8.03
C ASP A 8 -15.40 -8.89 8.10
N ASN A 9 -14.44 -7.95 8.26
CA ASN A 9 -12.98 -8.05 8.53
C ASN A 9 -12.13 -6.99 7.80
N MET A 10 -12.72 -6.10 6.99
CA MET A 10 -11.94 -5.02 6.39
C MET A 10 -11.72 -3.87 7.38
N ILE A 11 -10.46 -3.50 7.58
CA ILE A 11 -10.07 -2.27 8.29
C ILE A 11 -9.79 -1.22 7.23
N THR A 12 -10.42 -0.05 7.35
CA THR A 12 -10.09 1.13 6.55
C THR A 12 -9.14 2.00 7.35
N VAL A 13 -7.99 2.30 6.77
CA VAL A 13 -7.00 3.22 7.35
C VAL A 13 -6.83 4.40 6.40
N TYR A 14 -6.85 5.61 6.94
CA TYR A 14 -6.62 6.83 6.18
C TYR A 14 -5.15 7.23 6.32
N TYR A 15 -4.52 7.54 5.18
CA TYR A 15 -3.13 7.94 5.09
C TYR A 15 -3.05 9.33 4.44
N CYS A 16 -2.15 10.19 4.94
CA CYS A 16 -1.64 11.31 4.16
C CYS A 16 -0.44 10.85 3.30
N PRO A 17 0.00 11.63 2.29
CA PRO A 17 1.14 11.27 1.45
C PRO A 17 2.41 10.91 2.24
N GLU A 18 2.76 11.68 3.28
CA GLU A 18 3.93 11.43 4.13
C GLU A 18 3.87 10.05 4.81
N ASN A 19 2.70 9.67 5.35
CA ASN A 19 2.55 8.35 5.97
C ASN A 19 2.52 7.22 4.92
N LEU A 20 2.11 7.52 3.69
CA LEU A 20 2.11 6.56 2.60
C LEU A 20 3.55 6.24 2.16
N GLU A 21 4.42 7.25 2.11
CA GLU A 21 5.87 7.08 1.87
C GLU A 21 6.51 6.16 2.92
N GLU A 22 6.23 6.39 4.20
CA GLU A 22 6.71 5.52 5.29
C GLU A 22 6.24 4.06 5.13
N LEU A 23 4.98 3.87 4.74
CA LEU A 23 4.41 2.55 4.51
C LEU A 23 5.07 1.85 3.31
N LEU A 24 5.35 2.57 2.22
CA LEU A 24 6.08 2.06 1.06
C LEU A 24 7.47 1.56 1.47
N GLY A 25 8.21 2.35 2.25
CA GLY A 25 9.51 1.96 2.78
C GLY A 25 9.46 0.67 3.62
N PHE A 26 8.44 0.54 4.46
CA PHE A 26 8.21 -0.69 5.25
C PHE A 26 7.93 -1.91 4.36
N ILE A 27 7.03 -1.78 3.39
CA ILE A 27 6.66 -2.87 2.48
C ILE A 27 7.87 -3.34 1.67
N ALA A 28 8.67 -2.40 1.15
CA ALA A 28 9.88 -2.72 0.39
C ALA A 28 10.92 -3.46 1.25
N ALA A 29 11.12 -3.02 2.50
CA ALA A 29 12.02 -3.71 3.44
C ALA A 29 11.55 -5.13 3.76
N GLU A 30 10.24 -5.32 3.98
CA GLU A 30 9.67 -6.63 4.22
C GLU A 30 9.78 -7.54 3.00
N ALA A 31 9.49 -7.05 1.79
CA ALA A 31 9.59 -7.81 0.55
C ALA A 31 11.02 -8.34 0.34
N ASN A 32 12.03 -7.50 0.58
CA ASN A 32 13.44 -7.86 0.46
C ASN A 32 13.92 -8.92 1.47
N HIS A 33 13.24 -9.05 2.61
CA HIS A 33 13.62 -9.98 3.69
C HIS A 33 12.77 -11.26 3.73
N LYS A 34 11.83 -11.49 2.79
CA LYS A 34 11.05 -12.73 2.77
C LYS A 34 11.74 -13.86 2.01
N GLU A 35 11.75 -15.04 2.62
CA GLU A 35 12.11 -16.30 1.94
C GLU A 35 10.96 -16.83 1.05
N ASP A 36 9.72 -16.49 1.38
CA ASP A 36 8.54 -16.87 0.60
C ASP A 36 8.38 -15.96 -0.63
N LYS A 37 8.61 -16.54 -1.80
CA LYS A 37 8.54 -15.86 -3.10
C LYS A 37 7.13 -15.37 -3.46
N ASN A 38 6.08 -16.08 -3.02
CA ASN A 38 4.71 -15.66 -3.31
C ASN A 38 4.33 -14.45 -2.45
N LEU A 39 4.77 -14.44 -1.19
CA LEU A 39 4.59 -13.30 -0.32
C LEU A 39 5.39 -12.09 -0.83
N GLY A 40 6.65 -12.30 -1.26
CA GLY A 40 7.45 -11.26 -1.89
C GLY A 40 6.75 -10.61 -3.09
N ALA A 41 6.31 -11.42 -4.06
CA ALA A 41 5.60 -10.90 -5.24
C ALA A 41 4.29 -10.17 -4.91
N ALA A 42 3.58 -10.59 -3.85
CA ALA A 42 2.38 -9.89 -3.38
C ALA A 42 2.70 -8.54 -2.75
N LEU A 43 3.81 -8.44 -2.01
CA LEU A 43 4.30 -7.20 -1.42
C LEU A 43 4.82 -6.25 -2.50
N ASP A 44 5.55 -6.75 -3.50
CA ASP A 44 6.00 -5.96 -4.65
C ASP A 44 4.80 -5.36 -5.40
N SER A 45 3.79 -6.20 -5.71
CA SER A 45 2.57 -5.71 -6.38
C SER A 45 1.78 -4.71 -5.53
N LEU A 46 1.82 -4.82 -4.20
CA LEU A 46 1.19 -3.86 -3.32
C LEU A 46 1.97 -2.54 -3.31
N HIS A 47 3.30 -2.63 -3.24
CA HIS A 47 4.20 -1.48 -3.28
C HIS A 47 3.99 -0.67 -4.57
N ASP A 48 4.03 -1.32 -5.74
CA ASP A 48 3.86 -0.64 -7.04
C ASP A 48 2.54 0.15 -7.10
N LYS A 49 1.43 -0.44 -6.63
CA LYS A 49 0.12 0.23 -6.61
C LYS A 49 0.09 1.44 -5.68
N LEU A 50 0.74 1.34 -4.52
CA LEU A 50 0.78 2.42 -3.55
C LEU A 50 1.73 3.54 -4.00
N ALA A 51 2.80 3.20 -4.70
CA ALA A 51 3.72 4.16 -5.32
C ALA A 51 3.00 4.95 -6.42
N ASP A 52 2.28 4.28 -7.33
CA ASP A 52 1.45 4.96 -8.34
C ASP A 52 0.45 5.95 -7.72
N ILE A 53 -0.10 5.60 -6.55
CA ILE A 53 -1.02 6.48 -5.81
C ILE A 53 -0.24 7.67 -5.23
N LEU A 54 0.90 7.44 -4.59
CA LEU A 54 1.72 8.52 -4.01
C LEU A 54 2.21 9.49 -5.10
N ASP A 55 2.71 8.96 -6.23
CA ASP A 55 3.15 9.73 -7.38
C ASP A 55 2.05 10.65 -7.92
N ALA A 56 0.78 10.21 -7.88
CA ALA A 56 -0.36 11.04 -8.29
C ALA A 56 -0.65 12.21 -7.33
N TYR A 57 -0.19 12.16 -6.08
CA TYR A 57 -0.25 13.28 -5.13
C TYR A 57 0.95 14.22 -5.23
N GLU A 58 2.07 13.75 -5.77
CA GLU A 58 3.32 14.51 -5.90
C GLU A 58 3.44 15.21 -7.27
N GLU A 59 2.38 15.89 -7.74
CA GLU A 59 2.28 16.50 -9.10
C GLU A 59 3.62 16.98 -9.70
N PRO A 60 3.84 16.73 -11.02
CA PRO A 60 5.09 17.05 -11.70
C PRO A 60 5.35 18.56 -11.68
N GLU A 61 6.60 18.94 -11.37
CA GLU A 61 7.07 20.33 -11.51
C GLU A 61 6.77 20.95 -12.90
#